data_AF-A0A8J7L2U4-F1
#
_entry.id   AF-A0A8J7L2U4-F1
#
_cell.length_a   1.000
_cell.length_b   1.000
_cell.length_c   1.000
_cell.angle_alpha   90.00
_cell.angle_beta   90.00
_cell.angle_gamma   90.00
#
_symmetry.space_group_name_H-M   'P 1'
#
loop_
_entity.id
_entity.type
_entity.pdbx_description
1 polymer ?
#
loop_
_entity_poly.entity_id
_entity_poly.type
_entity_poly.pdbx_seq_one_letter_code
_entity_poly.pdbx_strand_id
1 'polypeptide(L)' 'MELKQNIRAVIYSGEQHGYVAECLEVSVVTQGETLDEVVHNLREAVALHLEDEDPTQFGLVDKPSLMITFELQLEYA' A
#
# COMPACT_ATOMS: atom_id res chain seq x y z
N MET A 1 10.33 -19.83 -8.72
CA MET A 1 10.31 -18.56 -7.98
C MET A 1 9.13 -18.66 -7.02
N GLU A 2 9.33 -18.46 -5.72
CA GLU A 2 8.21 -18.48 -4.77
C GLU A 2 7.43 -17.18 -4.93
N LEU A 3 6.12 -17.29 -5.22
CA LEU A 3 5.23 -16.14 -5.36
C LEU A 3 4.84 -15.61 -3.98
N LYS A 4 4.79 -14.28 -3.84
CA LYS A 4 4.38 -13.60 -2.62
C LYS A 4 2.86 -13.62 -2.46
N GLN A 5 2.41 -13.86 -1.24
CA GLN A 5 0.99 -13.88 -0.86
C GLN A 5 0.40 -12.49 -0.58
N ASN A 6 1.28 -11.49 -0.40
CA ASN A 6 0.89 -10.13 -0.05
C ASN A 6 1.67 -9.08 -0.84
N ILE A 7 0.97 -7.98 -1.11
CA ILE A 7 1.57 -6.68 -1.40
C ILE A 7 1.69 -5.97 -0.06
N ARG A 8 2.90 -5.56 0.28
CA ARG A 8 3.18 -4.82 1.51
C ARG A 8 3.12 -3.33 1.21
N ALA A 9 2.48 -2.59 2.10
CA ALA A 9 2.48 -1.15 2.07
C ALA A 9 2.90 -0.58 3.42
N VAL A 10 3.61 0.54 3.40
CA VAL A 10 3.95 1.31 4.61
C VAL A 10 3.13 2.59 4.58
N ILE A 11 2.42 2.86 5.67
CA ILE A 11 1.74 4.13 5.92
C ILE A 11 2.56 4.95 6.90
N TYR A 12 2.82 6.20 6.58
CA TYR A 12 3.50 7.16 7.43
C TYR A 12 2.85 8.55 7.34
N SER A 13 3.14 9.42 8.31
CA SER A 13 2.67 10.80 8.30
C SER A 13 3.29 11.56 7.12
N GLY A 14 2.46 12.23 6.32
CA GLY A 14 2.93 13.09 5.23
C GLY A 14 3.69 14.31 5.75
N GLU A 15 4.63 14.83 4.95
CA GLU A 15 5.48 15.97 5.35
C GLU A 15 4.68 17.26 5.62
N GLN A 16 3.59 17.46 4.88
CA GLN A 16 2.76 18.67 4.98
C GLN A 16 1.44 18.41 5.72
N HIS A 17 0.72 17.35 5.35
CA HIS A 17 -0.55 16.95 5.96
C HIS A 17 -0.91 15.50 5.61
N GLY A 18 -1.80 14.91 6.41
CA GLY A 18 -2.38 13.59 6.17
C GLY A 18 -1.39 12.44 6.29
N TYR A 19 -1.73 11.35 5.61
CA TYR A 19 -1.00 10.08 5.58
C TYR A 19 -0.64 9.74 4.15
N VAL A 20 0.57 9.18 3.96
CA VAL A 20 1.04 8.63 2.69
C VAL A 20 1.14 7.11 2.84
N ALA A 21 0.70 6.37 1.83
CA ALA A 21 0.87 4.92 1.72
C ALA A 21 1.71 4.57 0.50
N GLU A 22 2.73 3.73 0.67
CA GLU A 22 3.64 3.31 -0.40
C GLU A 22 3.74 1.78 -0.45
N CYS A 23 3.53 1.19 -1.64
CA CYS A 23 3.69 -0.25 -1.87
C CYS A 23 5.15 -0.64 -2.13
N LEU A 24 5.57 -1.80 -1.61
CA LEU A 24 6.94 -2.30 -1.77
C LEU A 24 7.13 -3.20 -3.00
N GLU A 25 6.06 -3.85 -3.46
CA GLU A 25 6.09 -4.79 -4.59
C GLU A 25 5.64 -4.18 -5.92
N VAL A 26 4.88 -3.08 -5.87
CA VAL A 26 4.29 -2.44 -7.04
C VAL A 26 4.49 -0.93 -6.95
N SER A 27 4.58 -0.26 -8.09
CA SER A 27 4.79 1.20 -8.17
C SER A 27 3.49 1.97 -7.89
N VAL A 28 2.97 1.83 -6.67
CA VAL A 28 1.75 2.48 -6.19
C VAL A 28 2.06 3.29 -4.95
N VAL A 29 1.66 4.56 -4.98
CA VAL A 29 1.70 5.49 -3.84
C VAL A 29 0.37 6.24 -3.79
N THR A 30 -0.20 6.40 -2.60
CA THR A 30 -1.43 7.15 -2.37
C THR A 30 -1.31 8.06 -1.14
N GLN A 31 -2.19 9.04 -1.04
CA GLN A 31 -2.29 9.94 0.11
C GLN A 31 -3.76 10.06 0.54
N GLY A 32 -4.00 10.39 1.80
CA GLY A 32 -5.32 10.74 2.32
C GLY A 32 -5.22 11.54 3.63
N GLU A 33 -6.24 12.29 3.99
CA GLU A 33 -6.28 13.09 5.22
C GLU A 33 -6.42 12.21 6.47
N THR A 34 -7.00 11.01 6.31
CA THR A 34 -7.24 10.05 7.40
C THR A 34 -6.69 8.67 7.05
N LEU A 35 -6.52 7.82 8.07
CA LEU A 35 -6.15 6.43 7.86
C LEU A 35 -7.16 5.68 6.99
N ASP A 36 -8.46 5.92 7.20
CA ASP A 36 -9.51 5.28 6.40
C ASP A 36 -9.44 5.70 4.94
N GLU A 37 -9.21 6.99 4.68
CA GLU A 37 -9.09 7.54 3.33
C GLU A 37 -7.84 7.00 2.60
N VAL A 38 -6.67 7.03 3.24
CA VAL A 38 -5.44 6.56 2.59
C VAL A 38 -5.52 5.05 2.29
N VAL A 39 -6.12 4.26 3.19
CA VAL A 39 -6.34 2.82 2.97
C VAL A 39 -7.35 2.57 1.86
N HIS A 40 -8.43 3.36 1.79
CA HIS A 40 -9.40 3.28 0.71
C HIS A 40 -8.73 3.58 -0.65
N ASN A 41 -8.02 4.70 -0.74
CA ASN A 41 -7.29 5.12 -1.94
C ASN A 41 -6.26 4.08 -2.35
N LEU A 42 -5.49 3.54 -1.39
CA LEU A 42 -4.50 2.48 -1.64
C LEU A 42 -5.14 1.23 -2.26
N ARG A 43 -6.27 0.77 -1.71
CA ARG A 43 -6.99 -0.41 -2.23
C ARG A 43 -7.43 -0.19 -3.67
N GLU A 44 -7.97 0.99 -3.99
CA GLU A 44 -8.40 1.31 -5.35
C GLU A 44 -7.22 1.41 -6.32
N ALA A 45 -6.16 2.12 -5.93
CA ALA A 45 -4.97 2.27 -6.76
C ALA A 45 -4.27 0.93 -7.05
N VAL A 46 -4.17 0.04 -6.05
CA VAL A 46 -3.62 -1.31 -6.25
C VAL A 46 -4.53 -2.15 -7.15
N ALA A 47 -5.84 -2.06 -6.98
CA ALA A 47 -6.78 -2.78 -7.84
C ALA A 47 -6.67 -2.32 -9.31
N LEU A 48 -6.59 -1.01 -9.54
CA LEU A 48 -6.39 -0.42 -10.87
C LEU A 48 -5.02 -0.78 -11.46
N HIS A 49 -3.96 -0.85 -10.63
CA HIS A 49 -2.63 -1.23 -11.09
C HIS A 49 -2.54 -2.70 -11.54
N LEU A 50 -3.31 -3.59 -10.92
CA LEU A 50 -3.36 -5.01 -11.28
C LEU A 50 -4.45 -5.31 -12.31
N GLU A 51 -5.29 -4.33 -12.67
CA GLU A 51 -6.32 -4.50 -13.69
C GLU A 51 -5.65 -4.77 -15.04
N ASP A 52 -6.05 -5.86 -15.69
CA ASP A 52 -5.49 -6.34 -16.97
C ASP A 52 -4.00 -6.74 -16.97
N GLU A 53 -3.35 -6.81 -15.81
CA GLU A 53 -1.97 -7.30 -15.64
C GLU A 53 -1.93 -8.75 -15.12
N ASP A 54 -0.83 -9.47 -15.36
CA ASP A 54 -0.56 -10.77 -14.72
C ASP A 54 0.23 -10.56 -13.41
N PRO A 55 -0.36 -10.77 -12.22
CA PRO A 55 0.32 -10.56 -10.93
C PRO A 55 1.62 -11.34 -10.78
N THR A 56 1.79 -12.45 -11.50
CA THR A 56 3.01 -13.26 -11.45
C THR A 56 4.23 -12.53 -12.04
N GLN A 57 4.00 -11.54 -12.91
CA GLN A 57 5.06 -10.66 -13.44
C GLN A 57 5.67 -9.77 -12.35
N PHE A 58 4.92 -9.49 -11.29
CA PHE A 58 5.38 -8.79 -10.08
C PHE A 58 5.84 -9.75 -8.97
N GLY A 59 5.88 -11.06 -9.25
CA GLY A 59 6.18 -12.08 -8.26
C GLY A 59 5.08 -12.29 -7.22
N LEU A 60 3.83 -11.98 -7.56
CA LEU A 60 2.65 -12.13 -6.70
C LEU A 60 1.81 -13.34 -7.13
N VAL A 61 1.01 -13.87 -6.20
CA VAL A 61 -0.08 -14.80 -6.54
C VAL A 61 -1.23 -14.08 -7.26
N ASP A 62 -2.11 -14.81 -7.94
CA ASP A 62 -3.25 -14.25 -8.70
C ASP A 62 -4.14 -13.30 -7.90
N LYS A 63 -4.25 -13.51 -6.58
CA LYS A 63 -5.06 -12.69 -5.67
C LYS A 63 -4.28 -12.38 -4.39
N PRO A 64 -3.33 -11.43 -4.45
CA PRO A 64 -2.56 -11.08 -3.27
C PRO A 64 -3.42 -10.30 -2.27
N SER A 65 -3.10 -10.42 -0.99
CA SER A 65 -3.67 -9.58 0.06
C SER A 65 -2.85 -8.29 0.23
N LEU A 66 -3.45 -7.22 0.74
CA LEU A 66 -2.71 -6.05 1.19
C LEU A 66 -2.31 -6.22 2.66
N MET A 67 -1.01 -6.15 2.93
CA MET A 67 -0.45 -6.12 4.28
C MET A 67 0.09 -4.73 4.56
N ILE A 68 -0.55 -4.03 5.50
CA ILE A 68 -0.22 -2.64 5.79
C ILE A 68 0.53 -2.56 7.11
N THR A 69 1.69 -1.90 7.09
CA THR A 69 2.41 -1.48 8.30
C THR A 69 2.19 0.01 8.47
N PHE A 70 1.72 0.43 9.63
CA PHE A 70 1.51 1.84 9.94
C PHE A 70 2.55 2.32 10.95
N GLU A 71 3.31 3.33 10.58
CA GLU A 71 4.33 3.94 11.42
C GLU A 71 3.72 5.06 12.27
N LEU A 72 3.89 4.92 13.59
CA LEU A 72 3.48 5.91 14.57
C LEU A 72 4.72 6.57 15.17
N GLN A 73 4.77 7.90 15.13
CA GLN A 73 5.77 8.66 15.86
C GLN A 73 5.39 8.71 17.34
N LEU A 74 6.36 8.43 18.23
CA LEU A 74 6.16 8.58 19.67
C LEU A 74 6.25 10.06 20.04
N GLU A 75 5.22 10.57 20.70
CA GLU A 75 5.27 11.88 21.36
C GLU A 75 5.74 11.68 22.80
N TYR A 76 6.89 12.25 23.14
CA TYR A 76 7.37 12.30 24.52
C TYR A 76 6.85 13.57 25.18
N ALA A 77 6.24 13.41 26.37
CA ALA A 77 5.76 14.50 27.22
C ALA A 77 6.88 15.14 28.05
#